data_AF-A0A973HNP5-F1
#
_entry.id   AF-A0A973HNP5-F1
#
_cell.length_a   1.000
_cell.length_b   1.000
_cell.length_c   1.000
_cell.angle_alpha   90.00
_cell.angle_beta   90.00
_cell.angle_gamma   90.00
#
_symmetry.space_group_name_H-M   'P 1'
#
loop_
_entity.id
_entity.type
_entity.pdbx_description
1 polymer ?
#
loop_
_entity_poly.entity_id
_entity_poly.type
_entity_poly.pdbx_seq_one_letter_code
_entity_poly.pdbx_strand_id
1 'polypeptide(L)'
;MSILPINLTVRCLGSLSVLLGLFLAPLSAEESLVKLSAGKLTDATVKTSATGLVVSAAKENTSAGIKWDSLQQDYSSYERVEFKLKNTSDRTLTVWGEVGNKGSKGAQDRCTGVVRIAPGKERILTVRLMWRPKSPNYKRELEKFFMFFKSMNVRDNTIDPRQVAWVSLHFESKKAGESIDIRSVTPQGTRQGGQPSFYPFVDKYGQYKHVDWPGKVYRDTDLTNAADAKAGSQIFADASPSWNKYG
;
A
#
# COMPACT_ATOMS: atom_id res chain seq x y z
N MET A 1 -57.28 53.85 -43.03
CA MET A 1 -55.85 54.17 -42.80
C MET A 1 -55.52 53.66 -41.40
N SER A 2 -54.99 52.44 -41.29
CA SER A 2 -53.54 52.12 -41.27
C SER A 2 -52.92 52.49 -39.91
N ILE A 3 -52.26 51.65 -39.11
CA ILE A 3 -51.58 50.35 -39.28
C ILE A 3 -51.42 49.72 -37.85
N LEU A 4 -51.50 48.39 -37.76
CA LEU A 4 -51.06 47.50 -36.64
C LEU A 4 -49.53 47.30 -36.69
N PRO A 5 -48.78 46.98 -35.61
CA PRO A 5 -48.67 45.56 -35.19
C PRO A 5 -48.38 45.26 -33.69
N ILE A 6 -48.95 44.17 -33.11
CA ILE A 6 -48.32 42.86 -32.70
C ILE A 6 -47.53 42.95 -31.35
N ASN A 7 -48.08 42.48 -30.20
CA ASN A 7 -48.00 41.13 -29.57
C ASN A 7 -46.59 40.79 -29.00
N LEU A 8 -46.34 40.16 -27.85
CA LEU A 8 -47.09 39.44 -26.81
C LEU A 8 -46.04 39.08 -25.70
N THR A 9 -46.30 39.27 -24.40
CA THR A 9 -45.50 38.58 -23.36
C THR A 9 -46.35 38.18 -22.15
N VAL A 10 -46.09 36.94 -21.70
CA VAL A 10 -46.92 36.05 -20.88
C VAL A 10 -46.83 36.31 -19.37
N ARG A 11 -47.92 35.95 -18.70
CA ARG A 11 -48.32 36.08 -17.29
C ARG A 11 -47.65 35.11 -16.31
N CYS A 12 -47.57 35.58 -15.04
CA CYS A 12 -47.90 34.91 -13.75
C CYS A 12 -47.02 33.73 -13.27
N LEU A 13 -46.86 33.44 -11.97
CA LEU A 13 -47.50 33.87 -10.71
C LEU A 13 -46.52 33.55 -9.56
N GLY A 14 -46.45 34.40 -8.54
CA GLY A 14 -45.51 34.28 -7.42
C GLY A 14 -46.11 33.73 -6.12
N SER A 15 -45.20 33.26 -5.27
CA SER A 15 -45.30 32.88 -3.86
C SER A 15 -45.81 31.47 -3.53
N LEU A 16 -44.89 30.64 -3.01
CA LEU A 16 -45.17 29.71 -1.92
C LEU A 16 -43.87 29.39 -1.16
N SER A 17 -44.04 29.21 0.15
CA SER A 17 -43.05 29.27 1.23
C SER A 17 -41.84 28.34 1.13
N VAL A 18 -40.68 28.88 1.50
CA VAL A 18 -39.41 28.16 1.72
C VAL A 18 -39.48 27.40 3.04
N LEU A 19 -39.42 26.05 2.96
CA LEU A 19 -39.16 25.19 4.12
C LEU A 19 -37.77 24.57 3.93
N LEU A 20 -36.84 25.08 4.72
CA LEU A 20 -35.42 24.73 4.74
C LEU A 20 -35.25 23.37 5.45
N GLY A 21 -35.31 22.28 4.69
CA GLY A 21 -34.93 20.94 5.16
C GLY A 21 -33.46 20.67 4.84
N LEU A 22 -32.57 20.95 5.78
CA LEU A 22 -31.18 20.48 5.76
C LEU A 22 -31.17 18.94 5.86
N PHE A 23 -31.14 18.24 4.73
CA PHE A 23 -30.59 16.89 4.69
C PHE A 23 -29.08 17.01 4.45
N LEU A 24 -28.30 16.89 5.52
CA LEU A 24 -26.89 16.57 5.45
C LEU A 24 -26.75 15.22 4.74
N ALA A 25 -26.42 15.25 3.45
CA ALA A 25 -25.75 14.11 2.84
C ALA A 25 -24.31 14.08 3.37
N PRO A 26 -23.78 12.96 3.90
CA PRO A 26 -22.34 12.80 3.96
C PRO A 26 -21.87 12.53 2.53
N LEU A 27 -21.58 13.60 1.80
CA LEU A 27 -20.83 13.53 0.56
C LEU A 27 -19.36 13.26 0.92
N SER A 28 -19.04 12.03 1.33
CA SER A 28 -17.64 11.56 1.28
C SER A 28 -17.38 11.08 -0.14
N ALA A 29 -17.19 12.04 -1.04
CA ALA A 29 -16.46 11.77 -2.27
C ALA A 29 -15.01 11.52 -1.82
N GLU A 30 -14.61 10.25 -1.70
CA GLU A 30 -13.20 9.89 -1.69
C GLU A 30 -12.60 10.45 -2.99
N GLU A 31 -11.85 11.56 -2.89
CA GLU A 31 -11.11 12.07 -4.04
C GLU A 31 -10.06 11.03 -4.44
N SER A 32 -10.33 10.31 -5.54
CA SER A 32 -9.35 9.42 -6.17
C SER A 32 -8.14 10.24 -6.60
N LEU A 33 -6.95 9.89 -6.08
CA LEU A 33 -5.67 10.62 -6.30
C LEU A 33 -5.31 10.78 -7.75
N VAL A 34 -5.62 9.72 -8.48
CA VAL A 34 -5.43 9.62 -9.90
C VAL A 34 -6.83 9.65 -10.44
N LYS A 35 -7.18 10.69 -11.21
CA LYS A 35 -8.24 10.54 -12.19
C LYS A 35 -7.81 9.33 -12.99
N LEU A 36 -8.48 8.18 -12.80
CA LEU A 36 -8.09 6.92 -13.39
C LEU A 36 -8.11 7.10 -14.91
N SER A 37 -6.95 7.48 -15.44
CA SER A 37 -6.68 7.76 -16.84
C SER A 37 -5.61 6.78 -17.32
N ALA A 38 -5.44 6.72 -18.63
CA ALA A 38 -4.29 6.01 -19.18
C ALA A 38 -2.99 6.61 -18.61
N GLY A 39 -2.20 5.77 -17.95
CA GLY A 39 -0.83 6.05 -17.55
C GLY A 39 0.14 5.41 -18.55
N LYS A 40 1.45 5.45 -18.26
CA LYS A 40 2.44 4.72 -19.04
C LYS A 40 2.29 3.22 -18.81
N LEU A 41 2.09 2.46 -19.89
CA LEU A 41 1.91 1.00 -19.84
C LEU A 41 3.25 0.27 -20.01
N THR A 42 3.36 -0.91 -19.41
CA THR A 42 4.47 -1.86 -19.61
C THR A 42 3.88 -3.23 -19.89
N ASP A 43 4.11 -3.78 -21.09
CA ASP A 43 3.56 -5.05 -21.57
C ASP A 43 2.07 -5.27 -21.20
N ALA A 44 1.29 -4.18 -21.27
CA ALA A 44 -0.10 -4.16 -20.87
C ALA A 44 -0.95 -3.35 -21.85
N THR A 45 -2.24 -3.66 -21.85
CA THR A 45 -3.29 -2.85 -22.48
C THR A 45 -4.22 -2.35 -21.37
N VAL A 46 -4.88 -1.22 -21.61
CA VAL A 46 -5.85 -0.65 -20.66
C VAL A 46 -7.19 -0.42 -21.33
N LYS A 47 -8.26 -0.75 -20.61
CA LYS A 47 -9.64 -0.42 -20.99
C LYS A 47 -10.33 0.26 -19.82
N THR A 48 -11.18 1.24 -20.11
CA THR A 48 -12.02 1.86 -19.09
C THR A 48 -13.21 0.94 -18.81
N SER A 49 -13.54 0.74 -17.54
CA SER A 49 -14.75 0.05 -17.10
C SER A 49 -15.70 1.04 -16.43
N ALA A 50 -16.94 0.63 -16.16
CA ALA A 50 -17.90 1.47 -15.42
C ALA A 50 -17.40 1.85 -14.02
N THR A 51 -16.44 1.10 -13.46
CA THR A 51 -15.98 1.22 -12.07
C THR A 51 -14.50 1.56 -11.94
N GLY A 52 -13.76 1.73 -13.04
CA GLY A 52 -12.31 1.93 -13.00
C GLY A 52 -11.56 1.65 -14.31
N LEU A 53 -10.35 1.11 -14.19
CA LEU A 53 -9.47 0.75 -15.31
C LEU A 53 -9.10 -0.73 -15.25
N VAL A 54 -9.33 -1.46 -16.33
CA VAL A 54 -8.88 -2.84 -16.49
C VAL A 54 -7.54 -2.85 -17.20
N VAL A 55 -6.50 -3.25 -16.48
CA VAL A 55 -5.15 -3.44 -17.00
C VAL A 55 -4.97 -4.92 -17.32
N SER A 56 -4.68 -5.24 -18.58
CA SER A 56 -4.53 -6.61 -19.06
C SER A 56 -3.14 -6.84 -19.64
N ALA A 57 -2.51 -7.96 -19.31
CA ALA A 57 -1.22 -8.34 -19.88
C ALA A 57 -1.32 -8.50 -21.40
N ALA A 58 -0.43 -7.84 -22.14
CA ALA A 58 -0.39 -7.91 -23.60
C ALA A 58 0.30 -9.19 -24.11
N LYS A 59 1.14 -9.81 -23.27
CA LYS A 59 1.94 -11.00 -23.57
C LYS A 59 1.86 -11.99 -22.42
N GLU A 60 2.22 -13.24 -22.69
CA GLU A 60 2.45 -14.24 -21.66
C GLU A 60 3.81 -14.05 -20.97
N ASN A 61 3.95 -14.61 -19.76
CA ASN A 61 5.20 -14.62 -18.99
C ASN A 61 5.88 -13.24 -18.85
N THR A 62 5.09 -12.19 -18.61
CA THR A 62 5.57 -10.81 -18.51
C THR A 62 5.16 -10.16 -17.18
N SER A 63 5.84 -9.08 -16.82
CA SER A 63 5.37 -8.14 -15.79
C SER A 63 4.54 -7.06 -16.48
N ALA A 64 3.22 -7.19 -16.37
CA ALA A 64 2.27 -6.26 -16.96
C ALA A 64 1.92 -5.17 -15.93
N GLY A 65 1.82 -3.92 -16.36
CA GLY A 65 1.50 -2.84 -15.43
C GLY A 65 1.20 -1.49 -16.04
N ILE A 66 0.84 -0.58 -15.14
CA ILE A 66 0.55 0.82 -15.43
C ILE A 66 1.31 1.70 -14.43
N LYS A 67 1.83 2.82 -14.90
CA LYS A 67 2.48 3.84 -14.07
C LYS A 67 1.88 5.21 -14.39
N TRP A 68 1.40 5.86 -13.34
CA TRP A 68 1.05 7.29 -13.39
C TRP A 68 2.26 8.08 -12.92
N ASP A 69 2.95 8.70 -13.87
CA ASP A 69 4.08 9.58 -13.60
C ASP A 69 3.64 11.06 -13.59
N SER A 70 4.59 11.96 -13.35
CA SER A 70 4.37 13.40 -13.36
C SER A 70 3.38 13.90 -12.30
N LEU A 71 3.23 13.16 -11.21
CA LEU A 71 2.52 13.64 -10.03
C LEU A 71 3.38 14.71 -9.33
N GLN A 72 2.72 15.66 -8.67
CA GLN A 72 3.34 16.58 -7.71
C GLN A 72 2.41 16.66 -6.50
N GLN A 73 2.39 15.59 -5.73
CA GLN A 73 1.44 15.44 -4.63
C GLN A 73 2.15 15.42 -3.28
N ASP A 74 1.54 16.09 -2.31
CA ASP A 74 1.94 16.05 -0.91
C ASP A 74 1.04 15.05 -0.16
N TYR A 75 1.61 13.88 0.16
CA TYR A 75 0.98 12.84 0.98
C TYR A 75 1.48 12.83 2.42
N SER A 76 2.06 13.93 2.90
CA SER A 76 2.69 13.96 4.23
C SER A 76 1.73 13.81 5.41
N SER A 77 0.44 14.08 5.22
CA SER A 77 -0.61 13.84 6.22
C SER A 77 -1.06 12.38 6.30
N TYR A 78 -0.74 11.55 5.30
CA TYR A 78 -1.24 10.19 5.16
C TYR A 78 -0.22 9.14 5.60
N GLU A 79 -0.73 7.98 6.04
CA GLU A 79 0.12 6.85 6.43
C GLU A 79 0.47 5.96 5.23
N ARG A 80 -0.46 5.82 4.28
CA ARG A 80 -0.38 4.81 3.22
C ARG A 80 -1.14 5.24 1.98
N VAL A 81 -0.88 4.55 0.87
CA VAL A 81 -1.69 4.59 -0.35
C VAL A 81 -2.33 3.23 -0.54
N GLU A 82 -3.63 3.21 -0.81
CA GLU A 82 -4.42 2.01 -1.02
C GLU A 82 -4.90 1.92 -2.46
N PHE A 83 -4.82 0.73 -3.03
CA PHE A 83 -5.39 0.39 -4.33
C PHE A 83 -6.56 -0.58 -4.09
N LYS A 84 -7.76 -0.22 -4.52
CA LYS A 84 -8.91 -1.13 -4.52
C LYS A 84 -8.90 -1.91 -5.83
N LEU A 85 -8.65 -3.22 -5.74
CA LEU A 85 -8.36 -4.08 -6.89
C LEU A 85 -9.33 -5.26 -6.97
N LYS A 86 -9.72 -5.63 -8.18
CA LYS A 86 -10.39 -6.89 -8.48
C LYS A 86 -9.58 -7.69 -9.49
N ASN A 87 -9.36 -8.96 -9.20
CA ASN A 87 -8.79 -9.88 -10.18
C ASN A 87 -9.88 -10.40 -11.13
N THR A 88 -9.77 -10.06 -12.40
CA THR A 88 -10.71 -10.46 -13.46
C THR A 88 -10.24 -11.68 -14.25
N SER A 89 -9.12 -12.28 -13.85
CA SER A 89 -8.56 -13.49 -14.44
C SER A 89 -9.11 -14.76 -13.78
N ASP A 90 -8.81 -15.91 -14.39
CA ASP A 90 -9.13 -17.26 -13.91
C ASP A 90 -8.10 -17.84 -12.93
N ARG A 91 -7.00 -17.12 -12.67
CA ARG A 91 -5.91 -17.54 -11.77
C ARG A 91 -5.66 -16.55 -10.63
N THR A 92 -4.97 -17.01 -9.59
CA THR A 92 -4.43 -16.09 -8.57
C THR A 92 -3.31 -15.24 -9.16
N LEU A 93 -3.38 -13.92 -8.96
CA LEU A 93 -2.35 -12.96 -9.35
C LEU A 93 -1.67 -12.39 -8.12
N THR A 94 -0.35 -12.25 -8.18
CA THR A 94 0.42 -11.42 -7.24
C THR A 94 0.53 -10.04 -7.87
N VAL A 95 0.12 -9.01 -7.12
CA VAL A 95 0.08 -7.63 -7.59
C VAL A 95 0.94 -6.78 -6.67
N TRP A 96 1.79 -5.96 -7.27
CA TRP A 96 2.66 -5.01 -6.60
C TRP A 96 2.17 -3.60 -6.87
N GLY A 97 2.12 -2.79 -5.82
CA GLY A 97 1.83 -1.37 -5.87
C GLY A 97 3.05 -0.61 -5.37
N GLU A 98 3.37 0.50 -6.00
CA GLU A 98 4.53 1.30 -5.63
C GLU A 98 4.22 2.80 -5.68
N VAL A 99 4.87 3.54 -4.79
CA VAL A 99 4.78 5.00 -4.71
C VAL A 99 6.19 5.54 -4.57
N GLY A 100 6.59 6.51 -5.38
CA GLY A 100 7.97 7.00 -5.38
C GLY A 100 8.14 8.49 -5.67
N ASN A 101 9.33 8.98 -5.32
CA ASN A 101 9.77 10.34 -5.63
C ASN A 101 10.38 10.44 -7.03
N LYS A 102 10.68 11.65 -7.47
CA LYS A 102 11.41 11.86 -8.72
C LYS A 102 12.83 11.29 -8.57
N GLY A 103 13.28 10.50 -9.55
CA GLY A 103 14.64 9.95 -9.56
C GLY A 103 14.87 8.68 -8.73
N SER A 104 13.81 8.04 -8.19
CA SER A 104 13.92 6.73 -7.54
C SER A 104 14.68 5.72 -8.40
N LYS A 105 15.57 4.93 -7.77
CA LYS A 105 16.37 3.87 -8.43
C LYS A 105 16.32 2.59 -7.60
N GLY A 106 15.89 1.48 -8.19
CA GLY A 106 15.70 0.23 -7.46
C GLY A 106 14.74 0.43 -6.29
N ALA A 107 15.18 0.10 -5.07
CA ALA A 107 14.41 0.32 -3.85
C ALA A 107 14.51 1.74 -3.28
N GLN A 108 15.39 2.60 -3.81
CA GLN A 108 15.61 3.94 -3.25
C GLN A 108 14.44 4.88 -3.54
N ASP A 109 14.04 5.64 -2.52
CA ASP A 109 13.08 6.74 -2.62
C ASP A 109 11.70 6.30 -3.12
N ARG A 110 11.31 5.08 -2.73
CA ARG A 110 10.08 4.41 -3.11
C ARG A 110 9.62 3.51 -1.98
N CYS A 111 8.31 3.38 -1.81
CA CYS A 111 7.70 2.33 -1.00
C CYS A 111 6.94 1.35 -1.89
N THR A 112 6.93 0.08 -1.49
CA THR A 112 6.28 -1.02 -2.23
C THR A 112 5.34 -1.77 -1.30
N GLY A 113 4.18 -2.17 -1.84
CA GLY A 113 3.23 -3.09 -1.23
C GLY A 113 2.93 -4.25 -2.19
N VAL A 114 2.53 -5.39 -1.65
CA VAL A 114 2.21 -6.58 -2.44
C VAL A 114 0.96 -7.26 -1.89
N VAL A 115 0.11 -7.79 -2.77
CA VAL A 115 -1.04 -8.59 -2.39
C VAL A 115 -1.26 -9.72 -3.39
N ARG A 116 -1.73 -10.87 -2.90
CA ARG A 116 -2.20 -11.97 -3.75
C ARG A 116 -3.72 -11.93 -3.81
N ILE A 117 -4.27 -11.99 -5.02
CA ILE A 117 -5.72 -11.87 -5.25
C ILE A 117 -6.18 -13.12 -6.01
N ALA A 118 -7.03 -13.93 -5.38
CA ALA A 118 -7.63 -15.10 -6.01
C ALA A 118 -8.58 -14.72 -7.17
N PRO A 119 -8.91 -15.65 -8.09
CA PRO A 119 -9.80 -15.38 -9.22
C PRO A 119 -11.12 -14.76 -8.81
N GLY A 120 -11.54 -13.69 -9.50
CA GLY A 120 -12.80 -12.98 -9.23
C GLY A 120 -12.88 -12.23 -7.90
N LYS A 121 -11.83 -12.30 -7.05
CA LYS A 121 -11.83 -11.68 -5.72
C LYS A 121 -11.35 -10.24 -5.75
N GLU A 122 -11.76 -9.53 -4.72
CA GLU A 122 -11.38 -8.15 -4.44
C GLU A 122 -10.48 -8.08 -3.21
N ARG A 123 -9.48 -7.21 -3.31
CA ARG A 123 -8.54 -6.92 -2.23
C ARG A 123 -8.10 -5.46 -2.27
N ILE A 124 -7.70 -4.97 -1.12
CA ILE A 124 -6.99 -3.71 -0.97
C ILE A 124 -5.50 -4.04 -0.96
N LEU A 125 -4.74 -3.44 -1.89
CA LEU A 125 -3.28 -3.42 -1.84
C LEU A 125 -2.86 -2.18 -1.07
N THR A 126 -2.12 -2.37 0.02
CA THR A 126 -1.61 -1.27 0.85
C THR A 126 -0.13 -1.03 0.62
N VAL A 127 0.22 0.22 0.26
CA VAL A 127 1.59 0.71 0.21
C VAL A 127 1.80 1.68 1.37
N ARG A 128 2.52 1.25 2.41
CA ARG A 128 2.83 2.11 3.56
C ARG A 128 3.87 3.16 3.18
N LEU A 129 3.60 4.42 3.47
CA LEU A 129 4.53 5.52 3.20
C LEU A 129 5.56 5.60 4.33
N MET A 130 6.66 4.85 4.16
CA MET A 130 7.76 4.86 5.12
C MET A 130 8.56 6.14 4.96
N TRP A 131 8.33 7.08 5.87
CA TRP A 131 9.05 8.35 5.88
C TRP A 131 10.54 8.15 6.03
N ARG A 132 11.30 8.84 5.17
CA ARG A 132 12.76 8.92 5.33
C ARG A 132 13.10 9.50 6.72
N PRO A 133 13.87 8.79 7.56
CA PRO A 133 14.35 9.34 8.80
C PRO A 133 15.20 10.59 8.54
N LYS A 134 14.96 11.67 9.29
CA LYS A 134 15.70 12.94 9.14
C LYS A 134 17.08 12.95 9.83
N SER A 135 17.50 11.86 10.49
CA SER A 135 18.74 11.89 11.28
C SER A 135 20.00 11.76 10.41
N PRO A 136 20.87 12.79 10.36
CA PRO A 136 22.14 12.74 9.63
C PRO A 136 23.13 11.72 10.22
N ASN A 137 22.91 11.26 11.46
CA ASN A 137 23.78 10.31 12.14
C ASN A 137 23.36 8.85 11.99
N TYR A 138 22.16 8.56 11.47
CA TYR A 138 21.65 7.18 11.40
C TYR A 138 22.60 6.27 10.61
N LYS A 139 23.10 6.75 9.47
CA LYS A 139 24.06 6.00 8.65
C LYS A 139 25.38 5.78 9.41
N ARG A 140 25.97 6.84 9.98
CA ARG A 140 27.28 6.79 10.65
C ARG A 140 27.29 6.00 11.96
N GLU A 141 26.20 6.06 12.73
CA GLU A 141 26.10 5.39 14.03
C GLU A 141 25.72 3.92 13.87
N LEU A 142 24.81 3.57 12.95
CA LEU A 142 24.39 2.18 12.75
C LEU A 142 25.29 1.38 11.81
N GLU A 143 26.04 2.00 10.88
CA GLU A 143 26.99 1.29 10.01
C GLU A 143 28.00 0.42 10.79
N LYS A 144 28.30 0.78 12.04
CA LYS A 144 29.26 0.07 12.90
C LYS A 144 28.70 -1.17 13.59
N PHE A 145 27.38 -1.36 13.60
CA PHE A 145 26.72 -2.40 14.40
C PHE A 145 26.19 -3.61 13.61
N PHE A 146 26.43 -3.70 12.29
CA PHE A 146 25.82 -4.75 11.47
C PHE A 146 26.80 -5.80 10.94
N MET A 147 26.46 -7.07 11.20
CA MET A 147 27.25 -8.26 10.83
C MET A 147 26.80 -8.95 9.53
N PHE A 148 25.72 -8.51 8.87
CA PHE A 148 25.11 -9.28 7.75
C PHE A 148 24.81 -8.51 6.45
N PHE A 149 25.08 -7.21 6.37
CA PHE A 149 24.88 -6.42 5.14
C PHE A 149 26.05 -5.46 4.92
N LYS A 150 26.54 -5.31 3.68
CA LYS A 150 27.67 -4.41 3.35
C LYS A 150 27.39 -2.93 3.66
N SER A 151 26.11 -2.51 3.73
CA SER A 151 25.68 -1.20 4.21
C SER A 151 24.15 -1.16 4.39
N MET A 152 23.64 -0.32 5.30
CA MET A 152 22.22 0.08 5.31
C MET A 152 22.05 1.37 4.53
N ASN A 153 21.24 1.34 3.47
CA ASN A 153 20.85 2.56 2.77
C ASN A 153 19.48 3.03 3.26
N VAL A 154 19.47 4.09 4.06
CA VAL A 154 18.25 4.69 4.63
C VAL A 154 17.24 5.16 3.57
N ARG A 155 17.66 5.28 2.31
CA ARG A 155 16.79 5.62 1.18
C ARG A 155 16.03 4.42 0.64
N ASP A 156 16.53 3.20 0.88
CA ASP A 156 15.87 2.00 0.41
C ASP A 156 14.55 1.81 1.16
N ASN A 157 13.47 1.60 0.41
CA ASN A 157 12.11 1.42 0.92
C ASN A 157 11.56 2.60 1.74
N THR A 158 12.19 3.79 1.65
CA THR A 158 11.68 5.03 2.25
C THR A 158 11.33 6.07 1.19
N ILE A 159 10.54 7.07 1.56
CA ILE A 159 10.08 8.13 0.66
C ILE A 159 10.08 9.48 1.39
N ASP A 160 10.18 10.57 0.63
CA ASP A 160 9.70 11.89 1.09
C ASP A 160 8.29 12.11 0.57
N PRO A 161 7.24 11.92 1.39
CA PRO A 161 5.87 11.96 0.91
C PRO A 161 5.39 13.37 0.57
N ARG A 162 6.16 14.44 0.85
CA ARG A 162 5.84 15.80 0.38
C ARG A 162 6.00 15.98 -1.13
N GLN A 163 6.70 15.05 -1.78
CA GLN A 163 7.09 15.15 -3.19
C GLN A 163 6.86 13.82 -3.91
N VAL A 164 5.69 13.21 -3.71
CA VAL A 164 5.31 12.01 -4.46
C VAL A 164 5.18 12.37 -5.93
N ALA A 165 5.97 11.68 -6.76
CA ALA A 165 6.12 11.98 -8.17
C ALA A 165 5.47 10.94 -9.09
N TRP A 166 5.24 9.73 -8.59
CA TRP A 166 4.61 8.68 -9.37
C TRP A 166 4.02 7.58 -8.48
N VAL A 167 3.02 6.90 -9.03
CA VAL A 167 2.41 5.69 -8.48
C VAL A 167 2.36 4.62 -9.58
N SER A 168 2.66 3.37 -9.26
CA SER A 168 2.58 2.27 -10.23
C SER A 168 1.88 1.05 -9.65
N LEU A 169 1.33 0.25 -10.56
CA LEU A 169 0.82 -1.08 -10.29
C LEU A 169 1.36 -2.03 -11.35
N HIS A 170 1.88 -3.18 -10.94
CA HIS A 170 2.27 -4.25 -11.86
C HIS A 170 1.95 -5.62 -11.28
N PHE A 171 1.84 -6.62 -12.15
CA PHE A 171 1.60 -8.00 -11.78
C PHE A 171 2.32 -8.93 -12.75
N GLU A 172 2.71 -10.10 -12.26
CA GLU A 172 3.26 -11.16 -13.09
C GLU A 172 2.12 -11.90 -13.77
N SER A 173 2.14 -11.87 -15.09
CA SER A 173 1.24 -12.61 -15.94
C SER A 173 1.95 -13.85 -16.48
N LYS A 174 1.24 -14.98 -16.55
CA LYS A 174 1.69 -16.18 -17.26
C LYS A 174 0.95 -16.39 -18.58
N LYS A 175 -0.17 -15.70 -18.80
CA LYS A 175 -0.97 -15.76 -20.04
C LYS A 175 -1.40 -14.37 -20.47
N ALA A 176 -1.30 -14.09 -21.77
CA ALA A 176 -1.87 -12.87 -22.33
C ALA A 176 -3.38 -12.75 -21.98
N GLY A 177 -3.82 -11.54 -21.68
CA GLY A 177 -5.21 -11.24 -21.28
C GLY A 177 -5.50 -11.36 -19.78
N GLU A 178 -4.59 -11.92 -18.98
CA GLU A 178 -4.69 -11.85 -17.52
C GLU A 178 -4.75 -10.39 -17.07
N SER A 179 -5.70 -10.06 -16.21
CA SER A 179 -6.11 -8.69 -15.94
C SER A 179 -6.47 -8.41 -14.49
N ILE A 180 -6.26 -7.14 -14.12
CA ILE A 180 -6.66 -6.53 -12.85
C ILE A 180 -7.53 -5.30 -13.17
N ASP A 181 -8.71 -5.23 -12.55
CA ASP A 181 -9.55 -4.04 -12.51
C ASP A 181 -9.15 -3.18 -11.32
N ILE A 182 -8.68 -1.96 -11.62
CA ILE A 182 -8.25 -0.94 -10.67
C ILE A 182 -9.41 0.02 -10.47
N ARG A 183 -10.02 -0.02 -9.28
CA ARG A 183 -11.21 0.78 -8.96
C ARG A 183 -10.91 2.12 -8.33
N SER A 184 -9.86 2.18 -7.52
CA SER A 184 -9.39 3.44 -6.95
C SER A 184 -7.93 3.34 -6.52
N VAL A 185 -7.28 4.49 -6.46
CA VAL A 185 -5.96 4.70 -5.86
C VAL A 185 -6.08 5.93 -4.96
N THR A 186 -6.00 5.75 -3.64
CA THR A 186 -6.31 6.81 -2.65
C THR A 186 -5.31 6.81 -1.49
N PRO A 187 -4.93 7.97 -0.93
CA PRO A 187 -4.09 7.99 0.25
C PRO A 187 -5.01 7.78 1.46
N GLN A 188 -4.56 7.03 2.45
CA GLN A 188 -5.41 6.59 3.55
C GLN A 188 -4.67 6.69 4.87
N GLY A 189 -5.47 6.76 5.93
CA GLY A 189 -5.00 6.88 7.31
C GLY A 189 -4.42 8.26 7.62
N THR A 190 -4.40 8.60 8.90
CA THR A 190 -3.73 9.79 9.40
C THR A 190 -2.36 9.41 9.89
N ARG A 191 -1.32 10.12 9.44
CA ARG A 191 0.00 9.95 9.99
C ARG A 191 0.00 10.36 11.47
N GLN A 192 0.19 9.39 12.34
CA GLN A 192 0.52 9.68 13.73
C GLN A 192 2.01 10.03 13.79
N GLY A 193 2.32 11.28 14.11
CA GLY A 193 3.67 11.75 14.31
C GLY A 193 4.26 11.17 15.60
N GLY A 194 5.54 10.80 15.55
CA GLY A 194 6.28 10.32 16.71
C GLY A 194 7.08 9.08 16.35
N GLN A 195 8.41 9.20 16.39
CA GLN A 195 9.17 8.01 16.71
C GLN A 195 8.93 7.79 18.20
N PRO A 196 8.33 6.68 18.66
CA PRO A 196 8.63 6.23 20.01
C PRO A 196 10.16 6.25 20.14
N SER A 197 10.69 6.59 21.32
CA SER A 197 12.14 6.59 21.55
C SER A 197 12.69 5.24 21.10
N PHE A 198 13.18 5.18 19.85
CA PHE A 198 13.55 3.92 19.22
C PHE A 198 14.66 3.29 20.05
N TYR A 199 15.50 4.13 20.67
CA TYR A 199 16.49 3.71 21.63
C TYR A 199 15.99 3.78 23.07
N PRO A 200 16.32 2.76 23.89
CA PRO A 200 16.90 1.46 23.50
C PRO A 200 15.83 0.57 22.86
N PHE A 201 16.14 -0.10 21.72
CA PHE A 201 15.23 -1.07 21.09
C PHE A 201 15.52 -2.51 21.49
N VAL A 202 16.60 -2.76 22.23
CA VAL A 202 17.00 -4.08 22.72
C VAL A 202 16.95 -4.05 24.25
N ASP A 203 16.34 -5.06 24.87
CA ASP A 203 16.32 -5.25 26.31
C ASP A 203 17.57 -5.99 26.84
N LYS A 204 17.64 -6.25 28.15
CA LYS A 204 18.79 -6.94 28.77
C LYS A 204 18.99 -8.39 28.32
N TYR A 205 17.98 -8.99 27.67
CA TYR A 205 18.00 -10.35 27.14
C TYR A 205 18.29 -10.40 25.64
N GLY A 206 18.56 -9.26 25.00
CA GLY A 206 18.77 -9.19 23.56
C GLY A 206 17.48 -9.18 22.73
N GLN A 207 16.32 -9.01 23.35
CA GLN A 207 15.01 -9.04 22.66
C GLN A 207 14.54 -7.63 22.30
N TYR A 208 13.69 -7.53 21.27
CA TYR A 208 13.07 -6.26 20.89
C TYR A 208 12.17 -5.69 22.01
N LYS A 209 12.46 -4.46 22.44
CA LYS A 209 11.87 -3.84 23.63
C LYS A 209 10.43 -3.37 23.43
N HIS A 210 10.10 -2.87 22.25
CA HIS A 210 8.90 -2.02 22.05
C HIS A 210 7.62 -2.78 21.66
N VAL A 211 7.67 -4.11 21.50
CA VAL A 211 6.51 -4.94 21.14
C VAL A 211 6.56 -6.24 21.93
N ASP A 212 5.40 -6.76 22.33
CA ASP A 212 5.28 -8.06 23.00
C ASP A 212 4.86 -9.16 22.03
N TRP A 213 5.32 -10.39 22.29
CA TRP A 213 4.95 -11.59 21.54
C TRP A 213 4.92 -12.82 22.46
N PRO A 214 4.18 -13.89 22.09
CA PRO A 214 4.16 -15.13 22.85
C PRO A 214 5.56 -15.72 23.03
N GLY A 215 5.94 -16.03 24.27
CA GLY A 215 7.26 -16.59 24.61
C GLY A 215 8.38 -15.57 24.79
N LYS A 216 8.09 -14.27 24.79
CA LYS A 216 9.06 -13.24 25.18
C LYS A 216 9.46 -13.38 26.65
N VAL A 217 10.74 -13.24 26.94
CA VAL A 217 11.33 -13.32 28.29
C VAL A 217 11.29 -11.94 28.94
N TYR A 218 10.66 -11.79 30.11
CA TYR A 218 10.56 -10.52 30.83
C TYR A 218 11.43 -10.50 32.10
N ARG A 219 11.70 -11.67 32.68
CA ARG A 219 12.46 -11.85 33.92
C ARG A 219 13.26 -13.15 33.89
N ASP A 220 14.23 -13.27 34.78
CA ASP A 220 15.16 -14.41 34.78
C ASP A 220 14.42 -15.73 35.08
N THR A 221 13.32 -15.68 35.84
CA THR A 221 12.47 -16.85 36.10
C THR A 221 11.76 -17.38 34.84
N ASP A 222 11.58 -16.57 33.80
CA ASP A 222 10.98 -17.05 32.55
C ASP A 222 11.96 -17.97 31.82
N LEU A 223 13.27 -17.71 31.94
CA LEU A 223 14.32 -18.58 31.39
C LEU A 223 14.38 -19.90 32.14
N THR A 224 14.31 -19.88 33.47
CA THR A 224 14.30 -21.11 34.28
C THR A 224 13.05 -21.93 34.00
N ASN A 225 11.86 -21.29 33.98
CA ASN A 225 10.61 -21.97 33.67
C ASN A 225 10.62 -22.60 32.26
N ALA A 226 11.18 -21.89 31.28
CA ALA A 226 11.33 -22.42 29.92
C ALA A 226 12.33 -23.58 29.84
N ALA A 227 13.40 -23.53 30.65
CA ALA A 227 14.36 -24.63 30.76
C ALA A 227 13.73 -25.85 31.42
N ASP A 228 13.00 -25.69 32.52
CA ASP A 228 12.33 -26.77 33.25
C ASP A 228 11.25 -27.44 32.38
N ALA A 229 10.45 -26.64 31.68
CA ALA A 229 9.46 -27.15 30.73
C ALA A 229 10.09 -27.98 29.60
N LYS A 230 11.31 -27.62 29.16
CA LYS A 230 12.06 -28.37 28.14
C LYS A 230 12.81 -29.58 28.70
N ALA A 231 13.31 -29.51 29.93
CA ALA A 231 14.05 -30.60 30.56
C ALA A 231 13.17 -31.85 30.75
N GLY A 232 11.86 -31.67 30.93
CA GLY A 232 10.88 -32.76 30.96
C GLY A 232 10.42 -33.26 29.58
N SER A 233 10.81 -32.60 28.49
CA SER A 233 10.46 -33.00 27.13
C SER A 233 11.57 -33.86 26.52
N GLN A 234 11.21 -35.04 26.02
CA GLN A 234 12.15 -35.92 25.32
C GLN A 234 12.51 -35.25 23.98
N ILE A 235 13.63 -34.51 23.95
CA ILE A 235 14.05 -33.67 22.80
C ILE A 235 14.39 -34.53 21.58
N PHE A 236 14.78 -35.78 21.82
CA PHE A 236 14.86 -36.83 20.84
C PHE A 236 13.74 -37.81 21.14
N ALA A 237 12.57 -37.59 20.52
CA ALA A 237 11.67 -38.72 20.27
C ALA A 237 12.48 -39.81 19.54
N ASP A 238 12.17 -41.08 19.78
CA ASP A 238 12.78 -42.20 19.04
C ASP A 238 12.87 -41.80 17.58
N ALA A 239 14.10 -41.85 17.02
CA ALA A 239 14.35 -41.41 15.65
C ALA A 239 13.27 -42.02 14.75
N SER A 240 12.71 -41.20 13.84
CA SER A 240 11.68 -41.69 12.92
C SER A 240 12.14 -43.04 12.36
N PRO A 241 11.30 -44.08 12.33
CA PRO A 241 11.71 -45.40 11.84
C PRO A 241 12.29 -45.38 10.41
N SER A 242 12.02 -44.29 9.67
CA SER A 242 12.52 -44.03 8.31
C SER A 242 13.91 -43.38 8.26
N TRP A 243 14.49 -42.97 9.39
CA TRP A 243 15.80 -42.29 9.45
C TRP A 243 16.91 -43.32 9.63
N ASN A 244 18.03 -43.09 8.96
CA ASN A 244 19.24 -43.87 9.20
C ASN A 244 20.10 -43.20 10.29
N LYS A 245 21.27 -43.75 10.61
CA LYS A 245 22.16 -43.22 11.66
C LYS A 245 22.69 -41.80 11.43
N TYR A 246 22.43 -41.21 10.26
CA TYR A 246 22.79 -39.83 9.90
C TYR A 246 21.58 -38.90 9.79
N GLY A 247 20.35 -39.41 10.02
CA GLY A 247 19.08 -38.72 9.74
C GLY A 247 18.55 -39.10 8.37
#